data_AF-A0A2D8MFW9-F1
#
_entry.id   AF-A0A2D8MFW9-F1
#
_cell.length_a   1.000
_cell.length_b   1.000
_cell.length_c   1.000
_cell.angle_alpha   90.00
_cell.angle_beta   90.00
_cell.angle_gamma   90.00
#
_symmetry.space_group_name_H-M   'P 1'
#
loop_
_entity.id
_entity.type
_entity.pdbx_description
1 polymer ?
#
loop_
_entity_poly.entity_id
_entity_poly.type
_entity_poly.pdbx_seq_one_letter_code
_entity_poly.pdbx_strand_id
1 'polypeptide(L)'
;MLKRFKGKSVRVYEEGVGTYRNDLYSGFKRRLLHGRGIGTVFGGSDIAQFIYVFDPASYYQRVQGIRAIPVKIDGSVAGYVSENRTILSHLFGAGDQEPSDKSATVYLSDWDVDQRIVARLRKEDPFFLKPHPHRKESLSGEDVLPGGVPAEVLITILAQAYRSLTVYHHGSSAAHYLAGMPGVKFRRVN
;
A
#
# COMPACT_ATOMS: atom_id res chain seq x y z
N MET A 1 9.26 33.60 1.09
CA MET A 1 8.17 32.59 1.22
C MET A 1 7.97 32.06 2.64
N LEU A 2 9.01 31.92 3.47
CA LEU A 2 8.93 31.37 4.84
C LEU A 2 8.14 32.19 5.89
N LYS A 3 7.81 33.47 5.63
CA LYS A 3 7.02 34.31 6.57
C LYS A 3 5.58 33.81 6.81
N ARG A 4 5.04 32.92 5.97
CA ARG A 4 3.64 32.45 6.01
C ARG A 4 3.36 31.29 6.99
N PHE A 5 4.39 30.71 7.61
CA PHE A 5 4.25 29.53 8.49
C PHE A 5 4.66 29.79 9.95
N LYS A 6 4.78 31.06 10.37
CA LYS A 6 5.13 31.38 11.75
C LYS A 6 4.08 30.76 12.70
N GLY A 7 4.50 29.79 13.52
CA GLY A 7 3.64 29.04 14.45
C GLY A 7 2.90 27.83 13.86
N LYS A 8 3.12 27.44 12.60
CA LYS A 8 2.48 26.27 11.98
C LYS A 8 3.48 25.12 11.84
N SER A 9 3.05 23.90 12.19
CA SER A 9 3.82 22.68 11.97
C SER A 9 3.33 21.97 10.71
N VAL A 10 4.24 21.54 9.84
CA VAL A 10 3.90 20.65 8.72
C VAL A 10 4.24 19.23 9.13
N ARG A 11 3.21 18.37 9.06
CA ARG A 11 3.28 16.94 9.36
C ARG A 11 2.91 16.20 8.08
N VAL A 12 3.69 15.19 7.75
CA VAL A 12 3.42 14.35 6.58
C VAL A 12 3.18 12.92 7.02
N TYR A 13 2.36 12.21 6.26
CA TYR A 13 1.97 10.84 6.54
C TYR A 13 2.44 9.97 5.39
N GLU A 14 2.89 8.76 5.72
CA GLU A 14 3.27 7.74 4.74
C GLU A 14 2.21 7.60 3.64
N GLU A 15 2.66 7.62 2.38
CA GLU A 15 1.80 7.49 1.20
C GLU A 15 1.85 6.07 0.62
N GLY A 16 2.97 5.38 0.84
CA GLY A 16 3.27 4.11 0.17
C GLY A 16 4.72 3.70 0.35
N VAL A 17 5.12 2.65 -0.37
CA VAL A 17 6.53 2.22 -0.48
C VAL A 17 7.47 3.32 -0.98
N GLY A 18 6.95 4.32 -1.69
CA GLY A 18 7.68 5.51 -2.12
C GLY A 18 8.24 6.35 -0.97
N THR A 19 7.61 6.30 0.21
CA THR A 19 8.05 7.00 1.42
C THR A 19 9.45 6.57 1.86
N TYR A 20 9.83 5.33 1.58
CA TYR A 20 11.12 4.74 1.99
C TYR A 20 12.21 4.88 0.93
N ARG A 21 11.96 5.63 -0.15
CA ARG A 21 12.91 5.82 -1.25
C ARG A 21 13.80 7.04 -1.04
N ASN A 22 15.07 6.92 -1.44
CA ASN A 22 16.06 7.98 -1.36
C ASN A 22 16.70 8.33 -2.74
N ASP A 23 16.18 7.71 -3.80
CA ASP A 23 16.73 7.69 -5.15
C ASP A 23 15.95 8.59 -6.15
N LEU A 24 14.93 9.31 -5.68
CA LEU A 24 14.06 10.14 -6.53
C LEU A 24 14.81 11.27 -7.25
N TYR A 25 15.86 11.81 -6.62
CA TYR A 25 16.70 12.87 -7.19
C TYR A 25 18.17 12.54 -6.98
N SER A 26 18.99 12.72 -8.02
CA SER A 26 20.44 12.46 -7.99
C SER A 26 21.27 13.66 -8.46
N GLY A 27 22.57 13.62 -8.15
CA GLY A 27 23.57 14.56 -8.66
C GLY A 27 23.35 16.04 -8.30
N PHE A 28 23.65 16.92 -9.25
CA PHE A 28 23.57 18.38 -9.07
C PHE A 28 22.14 18.86 -8.76
N LYS A 29 21.13 18.25 -9.39
CA LYS A 29 19.71 18.59 -9.16
C LYS A 29 19.32 18.37 -7.70
N ARG A 30 19.78 17.27 -7.08
CA ARG A 30 19.56 17.02 -5.65
C ARG A 30 20.16 18.12 -4.78
N ARG A 31 21.41 18.51 -5.05
CA ARG A 31 22.08 19.59 -4.30
C ARG A 31 21.36 20.93 -4.44
N LEU A 32 20.94 21.29 -5.65
CA LEU A 32 20.23 22.54 -5.92
C LEU A 32 18.86 22.60 -5.21
N LEU A 33 18.10 21.50 -5.25
CA LEU A 33 16.80 21.41 -4.58
C LEU A 33 16.95 21.46 -3.06
N HIS A 34 17.90 20.70 -2.52
CA HIS A 34 18.19 20.70 -1.09
C HIS A 34 18.63 22.07 -0.59
N GLY A 35 19.48 22.79 -1.34
CA GLY A 35 19.90 24.15 -1.00
C GLY A 35 18.76 25.18 -0.98
N ARG A 36 17.60 24.87 -1.58
CA ARG A 36 16.38 25.68 -1.55
C ARG A 36 15.38 25.21 -0.48
N GLY A 37 15.76 24.26 0.37
CA GLY A 37 14.89 23.65 1.37
C GLY A 37 13.80 22.75 0.79
N ILE A 38 13.94 22.34 -0.48
CA ILE A 38 12.99 21.45 -1.16
C ILE A 38 13.37 20.01 -0.83
N GLY A 39 12.40 19.24 -0.35
CA GLY A 39 12.58 17.83 -0.04
C GLY A 39 12.98 17.02 -1.28
N THR A 40 14.15 16.38 -1.20
CA THR A 40 14.65 15.44 -2.22
C THR A 40 14.36 13.98 -1.88
N VAL A 41 13.74 13.77 -0.72
CA VAL A 41 13.24 12.52 -0.16
C VAL A 41 11.92 12.85 0.54
N PHE A 42 11.09 11.84 0.79
CA PHE A 42 9.79 12.04 1.43
C PHE A 42 9.97 12.72 2.80
N GLY A 43 9.28 13.84 3.05
CA GLY A 43 9.44 14.61 4.29
C GLY A 43 10.80 15.30 4.48
N GLY A 44 11.69 15.32 3.48
CA GLY A 44 12.98 16.01 3.53
C GLY A 44 12.92 17.52 3.32
N SER A 45 11.74 18.13 3.34
CA SER A 45 11.57 19.58 3.20
C SER A 45 11.88 20.30 4.51
N ASP A 46 12.48 21.48 4.45
CA ASP A 46 12.90 22.24 5.66
C ASP A 46 11.72 22.64 6.57
N ILE A 47 10.50 22.66 6.03
CA ILE A 47 9.28 22.99 6.78
C ILE A 47 8.65 21.76 7.44
N ALA A 48 9.00 20.55 7.01
CA ALA A 48 8.47 19.31 7.57
C ALA A 48 9.13 19.04 8.93
N GLN A 49 8.31 18.86 9.95
CA GLN A 49 8.78 18.60 11.32
C GLN A 49 8.63 17.15 11.73
N PHE A 50 7.55 16.50 11.30
CA PHE A 50 7.23 15.12 11.64
C PHE A 50 6.80 14.35 10.41
N ILE A 51 7.22 13.08 10.36
CA ILE A 51 6.83 12.12 9.32
C ILE A 51 6.23 10.91 10.03
N TYR A 52 4.97 10.64 9.82
CA TYR A 52 4.30 9.49 10.41
C TYR A 52 4.45 8.29 9.46
N VAL A 53 5.07 7.22 9.95
CA VAL A 53 5.36 5.99 9.17
C VAL A 53 5.11 4.75 10.02
N PHE A 54 4.76 3.62 9.38
CA PHE A 54 4.58 2.35 10.09
C PHE A 54 5.91 1.75 10.56
N ASP A 55 6.99 1.93 9.80
CA ASP A 55 8.33 1.43 10.13
C ASP A 55 9.39 2.55 10.19
N PRO A 56 9.49 3.27 11.32
CA PRO A 56 10.52 4.30 11.50
C PRO A 56 11.94 3.77 11.35
N ALA A 57 12.21 2.51 11.72
CA ALA A 57 13.55 1.94 11.65
C ALA A 57 14.00 1.75 10.19
N SER A 58 13.15 1.13 9.36
CA SER A 58 13.39 1.02 7.91
C SER A 58 13.50 2.40 7.26
N TYR A 59 12.68 3.36 7.69
CA TYR A 59 12.76 4.73 7.21
C TYR A 59 14.13 5.36 7.49
N TYR A 60 14.63 5.30 8.73
CA TYR A 60 15.96 5.83 9.08
C TYR A 60 17.11 5.14 8.32
N GLN A 61 17.01 3.84 8.09
CA GLN A 61 18.03 3.09 7.35
C GLN A 61 18.14 3.57 5.90
N ARG A 62 17.01 3.93 5.29
CA ARG A 62 16.94 4.28 3.86
C ARG A 62 17.04 5.77 3.62
N VAL A 63 16.43 6.59 4.47
CA VAL A 63 16.35 8.04 4.32
C VAL A 63 17.23 8.70 5.38
N GLN A 64 18.32 9.31 4.93
CA GLN A 64 19.31 9.96 5.78
C GLN A 64 19.36 11.47 5.54
N GLY A 65 19.84 12.21 6.54
CA GLY A 65 20.15 13.64 6.41
C GLY A 65 18.93 14.56 6.37
N ILE A 66 17.79 14.11 6.89
CA ILE A 66 16.59 14.94 7.01
C ILE A 66 16.45 15.52 8.42
N ARG A 67 15.72 16.63 8.51
CA ARG A 67 15.41 17.29 9.79
C ARG A 67 14.13 16.79 10.44
N ALA A 68 13.18 16.33 9.64
CA ALA A 68 11.90 15.86 10.15
C ALA A 68 12.07 14.58 10.98
N ILE A 69 11.28 14.44 12.03
CA ILE A 69 11.35 13.32 12.98
C ILE A 69 10.36 12.23 12.52
N PRO A 70 10.82 11.02 12.15
CA PRO A 70 9.96 9.86 11.96
C PRO A 70 9.26 9.49 13.27
N VAL A 71 7.93 9.43 13.22
CA VAL A 71 7.04 9.03 14.31
C VAL A 71 6.32 7.76 13.87
N LYS A 72 6.29 6.77 14.76
CA LYS A 72 5.59 5.53 14.49
C LYS A 72 4.08 5.78 14.41
N ILE A 73 3.44 5.25 13.36
CA ILE A 73 1.99 5.03 13.35
C ILE A 73 1.73 3.76 14.16
N ASP A 74 1.00 3.89 15.25
CA ASP A 74 0.67 2.76 16.11
C ASP A 74 -0.31 1.80 15.43
N GLY A 75 -0.18 0.51 15.76
CA GLY A 75 -0.97 -0.56 15.15
C GLY A 75 -0.43 -1.03 13.80
N SER A 76 -1.28 -1.72 13.05
CA SER A 76 -0.99 -2.22 11.71
C SER A 76 -2.15 -1.87 10.78
N VAL A 77 -1.88 -1.80 9.47
CA VAL A 77 -2.95 -1.61 8.46
C VAL A 77 -4.00 -2.72 8.58
N ALA A 78 -3.56 -3.97 8.73
CA ALA A 78 -4.47 -5.11 8.92
C ALA A 78 -5.36 -4.96 10.16
N GLY A 79 -4.79 -4.49 11.29
CA GLY A 79 -5.52 -4.24 12.53
C GLY A 79 -6.56 -3.14 12.35
N TYR A 80 -6.15 -2.00 11.79
CA TYR A 80 -7.05 -0.88 11.52
C TYR A 80 -8.20 -1.28 10.58
N VAL A 81 -7.90 -2.02 9.51
CA VAL A 81 -8.93 -2.49 8.58
C VAL A 81 -9.89 -3.46 9.28
N SER A 82 -9.39 -4.35 10.13
CA SER A 82 -10.23 -5.30 10.87
C SER A 82 -11.18 -4.59 11.84
N GLU A 83 -10.67 -3.62 12.60
CA GLU A 83 -11.46 -2.82 13.55
C GLU A 83 -12.50 -1.93 12.86
N ASN A 84 -12.20 -1.47 11.65
CA ASN A 84 -13.04 -0.55 10.89
C ASN A 84 -13.71 -1.22 9.69
N ARG A 85 -13.86 -2.56 9.69
CA ARG A 85 -14.34 -3.33 8.54
C ARG A 85 -15.65 -2.78 7.99
N THR A 86 -16.67 -2.61 8.83
CA THR A 86 -18.00 -2.17 8.41
C THR A 86 -17.95 -0.82 7.68
N ILE A 87 -17.24 0.17 8.25
CA ILE A 87 -17.15 1.50 7.65
C ILE A 87 -16.31 1.51 6.38
N LEU A 88 -15.22 0.74 6.33
CA LEU A 88 -14.36 0.66 5.14
C LEU A 88 -15.03 -0.13 4.01
N SER A 89 -15.75 -1.21 4.32
CA SER A 89 -16.56 -1.96 3.35
C SER A 89 -17.64 -1.06 2.75
N HIS A 90 -18.29 -0.23 3.56
CA HIS A 90 -19.26 0.75 3.09
C HIS A 90 -18.61 1.85 2.24
N LEU A 91 -17.52 2.45 2.72
CA LEU A 91 -16.83 3.55 2.05
C LEU A 91 -16.29 3.17 0.68
N PHE A 92 -15.71 1.98 0.57
CA PHE A 92 -15.06 1.52 -0.66
C PHE A 92 -15.94 0.59 -1.51
N GLY A 93 -17.08 0.15 -1.01
CA GLY A 93 -17.93 -0.82 -1.70
C GLY A 93 -17.29 -2.20 -1.81
N ALA A 94 -16.55 -2.63 -0.79
CA ALA A 94 -15.84 -3.92 -0.78
C ALA A 94 -16.79 -5.14 -0.68
N GLY A 95 -18.01 -4.91 -0.16
CA GLY A 95 -18.93 -5.96 0.22
C GLY A 95 -18.44 -6.78 1.43
N ASP A 96 -19.30 -7.66 1.92
CA ASP A 96 -18.92 -8.70 2.87
C ASP A 96 -18.70 -10.01 2.13
N GLN A 97 -17.91 -10.89 2.74
CA GLN A 97 -17.63 -12.22 2.23
C GLN A 97 -18.10 -13.24 3.26
N GLU A 98 -18.83 -14.25 2.79
CA GLU A 98 -19.28 -15.35 3.63
C GLU A 98 -18.08 -16.19 4.07
N PRO A 99 -18.02 -16.61 5.35
CA PRO A 99 -16.97 -17.51 5.82
C PRO A 99 -16.92 -18.83 5.03
N SER A 100 -15.71 -19.33 4.81
CA SER A 100 -15.42 -20.54 4.05
C SER A 100 -14.16 -21.23 4.59
N ASP A 101 -14.23 -22.57 4.72
CA ASP A 101 -13.08 -23.38 5.10
C ASP A 101 -12.07 -23.59 3.95
N LYS A 102 -12.39 -23.10 2.75
CA LYS A 102 -11.50 -23.18 1.59
C LYS A 102 -10.31 -22.24 1.73
N SER A 103 -9.25 -22.55 0.97
CA SER A 103 -8.13 -21.64 0.75
C SER A 103 -8.37 -20.88 -0.56
N ALA A 104 -8.15 -19.57 -0.58
CA ALA A 104 -8.40 -18.73 -1.74
C ALA A 104 -7.11 -18.22 -2.39
N THR A 105 -7.19 -17.96 -3.70
CA THR A 105 -6.11 -17.33 -4.47
C THR A 105 -6.55 -15.95 -4.97
N VAL A 106 -5.72 -14.94 -4.74
CA VAL A 106 -5.92 -13.58 -5.25
C VAL A 106 -4.76 -13.22 -6.17
N TYR A 107 -5.06 -12.61 -7.30
CA TYR A 107 -4.07 -11.97 -8.15
C TYR A 107 -4.29 -10.46 -8.15
N LEU A 108 -3.31 -9.71 -7.66
CA LEU A 108 -3.23 -8.26 -7.78
C LEU A 108 -2.52 -7.93 -9.09
N SER A 109 -3.25 -7.39 -10.05
CA SER A 109 -2.65 -6.94 -11.30
C SER A 109 -1.79 -5.70 -11.09
N ASP A 110 -0.87 -5.44 -12.02
CA ASP A 110 -0.30 -4.11 -12.19
C ASP A 110 -1.21 -3.27 -13.09
N TRP A 111 -0.66 -2.26 -13.76
CA TRP A 111 -1.40 -1.41 -14.69
C TRP A 111 -2.12 -2.22 -15.77
N ASP A 112 -1.57 -3.37 -16.14
CA ASP A 112 -2.14 -4.31 -17.09
C ASP A 112 -2.54 -5.62 -16.38
N VAL A 113 -3.31 -6.47 -17.06
CA VAL A 113 -3.60 -7.82 -16.55
C VAL A 113 -2.88 -8.83 -17.42
N ASP A 114 -1.85 -9.46 -16.85
CA ASP A 114 -1.20 -10.60 -17.47
C ASP A 114 -2.17 -11.79 -17.58
N GLN A 115 -2.69 -11.99 -18.78
CA GLN A 115 -3.64 -13.05 -19.09
C GLN A 115 -3.06 -14.45 -18.90
N ARG A 116 -1.73 -14.62 -19.00
CA ARG A 116 -1.07 -15.91 -18.77
C ARG A 116 -1.14 -16.28 -17.29
N ILE A 117 -0.96 -15.28 -16.42
CA ILE A 117 -1.10 -15.45 -14.96
C ILE A 117 -2.56 -15.75 -14.61
N VAL A 118 -3.52 -15.00 -15.17
CA VAL A 118 -4.96 -15.28 -14.96
C VAL A 118 -5.31 -16.70 -15.41
N ALA A 119 -4.94 -17.10 -16.63
CA ALA A 119 -5.24 -18.43 -17.15
C ALA A 119 -4.62 -19.57 -16.30
N ARG A 120 -3.45 -19.33 -15.70
CA ARG A 120 -2.82 -20.26 -14.78
C ARG A 120 -3.56 -20.34 -13.44
N LEU A 121 -3.84 -19.19 -12.83
CA LEU A 121 -4.37 -19.10 -11.46
C LEU A 121 -5.88 -19.35 -11.37
N ARG A 122 -6.63 -19.14 -12.46
CA ARG A 122 -8.06 -19.45 -12.53
C ARG A 122 -8.37 -20.94 -12.40
N LYS A 123 -7.36 -21.81 -12.46
CA LYS A 123 -7.48 -23.25 -12.14
C LYS A 123 -7.58 -23.52 -10.64
N GLU A 124 -7.20 -22.55 -9.80
CA GLU A 124 -7.38 -22.61 -8.35
C GLU A 124 -8.81 -22.19 -7.99
N ASP A 125 -9.46 -22.87 -7.03
CA ASP A 125 -10.81 -22.55 -6.59
C ASP A 125 -10.87 -22.32 -5.07
N PRO A 126 -11.31 -21.13 -4.60
CA PRO A 126 -11.70 -19.95 -5.37
C PRO A 126 -10.51 -19.09 -5.85
N PHE A 127 -10.68 -18.46 -7.01
CA PHE A 127 -9.77 -17.48 -7.60
C PHE A 127 -10.42 -16.10 -7.68
N PHE A 128 -9.64 -15.07 -7.38
CA PHE A 128 -10.03 -13.67 -7.49
C PHE A 128 -8.98 -12.85 -8.24
N LEU A 129 -9.42 -12.04 -9.20
CA LEU A 129 -8.62 -11.03 -9.87
C LEU A 129 -8.96 -9.65 -9.30
N LYS A 130 -7.97 -8.97 -8.72
CA LYS A 130 -8.08 -7.57 -8.32
C LYS A 130 -7.31 -6.68 -9.30
N PRO A 131 -7.99 -5.89 -10.15
CA PRO A 131 -7.32 -4.97 -11.06
C PRO A 131 -6.74 -3.76 -10.32
N HIS A 132 -5.68 -3.16 -10.88
CA HIS A 132 -5.09 -1.92 -10.37
C HIS A 132 -6.04 -0.72 -10.55
N PRO A 133 -6.15 0.20 -9.57
CA PRO A 133 -7.14 1.28 -9.56
C PRO A 133 -7.03 2.26 -10.74
N HIS A 134 -5.85 2.40 -11.35
CA HIS A 134 -5.64 3.31 -12.48
C HIS A 134 -5.99 2.72 -13.84
N ARG A 135 -6.49 1.48 -13.90
CA ARG A 135 -6.92 0.89 -15.17
C ARG A 135 -8.19 1.60 -15.66
N LYS A 136 -8.15 2.07 -16.91
CA LYS A 136 -9.30 2.77 -17.54
C LYS A 136 -10.40 1.82 -18.02
N GLU A 137 -10.04 0.58 -18.32
CA GLU A 137 -10.98 -0.44 -18.77
C GLU A 137 -11.62 -1.13 -17.57
N SER A 138 -12.95 -1.14 -17.53
CA SER A 138 -13.71 -1.94 -16.57
C SER A 138 -13.57 -3.42 -16.92
N LEU A 139 -12.97 -4.19 -16.02
CA LEU A 139 -13.07 -5.65 -16.04
C LEU A 139 -14.32 -6.06 -15.27
N SER A 140 -15.06 -7.03 -15.82
CA SER A 140 -16.24 -7.60 -15.20
C SER A 140 -16.17 -9.12 -15.23
N GLY A 141 -16.60 -9.76 -14.15
CA GLY A 141 -16.63 -11.21 -13.98
C GLY A 141 -16.91 -11.55 -12.52
N GLU A 142 -17.42 -12.75 -12.25
CA GLU A 142 -17.70 -13.21 -10.88
C GLU A 142 -16.42 -13.33 -10.05
N ASP A 143 -15.30 -13.62 -10.70
CA ASP A 143 -13.97 -13.68 -10.09
C ASP A 143 -13.28 -12.31 -10.04
N VAL A 144 -13.89 -11.22 -10.55
CA VAL A 144 -13.27 -9.90 -10.61
C VAL A 144 -13.70 -9.04 -9.42
N LEU A 145 -12.73 -8.70 -8.59
CA LEU A 145 -12.92 -7.82 -7.45
C LEU A 145 -12.95 -6.34 -7.87
N PRO A 146 -13.60 -5.45 -7.10
CA PRO A 146 -13.64 -4.03 -7.40
C PRO A 146 -12.24 -3.39 -7.39
N GLY A 147 -11.87 -2.75 -8.51
CA GLY A 147 -10.56 -2.08 -8.65
C GLY A 147 -10.41 -0.82 -7.79
N GLY A 148 -11.50 -0.15 -7.45
CA GLY A 148 -11.50 1.08 -6.64
C GLY A 148 -11.29 0.85 -5.13
N VAL A 149 -11.45 -0.39 -4.66
CA VAL A 149 -11.19 -0.73 -3.26
C VAL A 149 -9.67 -0.85 -3.07
N PRO A 150 -9.06 -0.37 -1.96
CA PRO A 150 -7.66 -0.65 -1.66
C PRO A 150 -7.35 -2.16 -1.59
N ALA A 151 -6.14 -2.56 -1.95
CA ALA A 151 -5.75 -3.98 -1.89
C ALA A 151 -5.72 -4.48 -0.44
N GLU A 152 -5.24 -3.64 0.46
CA GLU A 152 -5.13 -3.91 1.88
C GLU A 152 -6.49 -4.20 2.52
N VAL A 153 -7.53 -3.48 2.08
CA VAL A 153 -8.91 -3.68 2.53
C VAL A 153 -9.45 -5.03 2.07
N LEU A 154 -9.39 -5.33 0.76
CA LEU A 154 -9.91 -6.60 0.24
C LEU A 154 -9.16 -7.82 0.76
N ILE A 155 -7.84 -7.76 0.81
CA ILE A 155 -7.02 -8.87 1.31
C ILE A 155 -7.38 -9.16 2.76
N THR A 156 -7.59 -8.14 3.58
CA THR A 156 -7.97 -8.32 4.98
C THR A 156 -9.36 -8.96 5.12
N ILE A 157 -10.34 -8.49 4.35
CA ILE A 157 -11.70 -9.06 4.34
C ILE A 157 -11.68 -10.52 3.89
N LEU A 158 -10.96 -10.83 2.79
CA LEU A 158 -10.83 -12.20 2.28
C LEU A 158 -10.07 -13.10 3.25
N ALA A 159 -9.03 -12.61 3.91
CA ALA A 159 -8.26 -13.39 4.88
C ALA A 159 -9.07 -13.75 6.14
N GLN A 160 -10.12 -12.97 6.47
CA GLN A 160 -11.06 -13.30 7.53
C GLN A 160 -12.13 -14.29 7.07
N ALA A 161 -12.48 -14.27 5.78
CA ALA A 161 -13.50 -15.15 5.22
C ALA A 161 -12.96 -16.53 4.85
N TYR A 162 -11.69 -16.66 4.46
CA TYR A 162 -11.10 -17.91 4.00
C TYR A 162 -10.07 -18.47 4.99
N ARG A 163 -9.96 -19.81 5.06
CA ARG A 163 -8.97 -20.50 5.92
C ARG A 163 -7.54 -20.03 5.66
N SER A 164 -7.19 -19.77 4.40
CA SER A 164 -5.93 -19.16 4.02
C SER A 164 -6.02 -18.48 2.66
N LEU A 165 -5.14 -17.51 2.44
CA LEU A 165 -5.11 -16.68 1.24
C LEU A 165 -3.71 -16.65 0.63
N THR A 166 -3.59 -16.99 -0.65
CA THR A 166 -2.35 -16.76 -1.42
C THR A 166 -2.55 -15.59 -2.37
N VAL A 167 -1.70 -14.57 -2.24
CA VAL A 167 -1.79 -13.33 -3.01
C VAL A 167 -0.61 -13.23 -3.98
N TYR A 168 -0.88 -13.33 -5.28
CA TYR A 168 0.08 -13.11 -6.35
C TYR A 168 0.13 -11.62 -6.73
N HIS A 169 1.31 -11.04 -6.90
CA HIS A 169 1.45 -9.60 -7.16
C HIS A 169 2.74 -9.22 -7.91
N HIS A 170 2.71 -8.10 -8.63
CA HIS A 170 3.86 -7.49 -9.33
C HIS A 170 4.63 -6.48 -8.47
N GLY A 171 4.89 -6.82 -7.20
CA GLY A 171 5.56 -5.90 -6.26
C GLY A 171 4.66 -4.82 -5.64
N SER A 172 3.36 -5.09 -5.53
CA SER A 172 2.39 -4.26 -4.79
C SER A 172 2.86 -3.89 -3.37
N SER A 173 2.60 -2.64 -2.96
CA SER A 173 2.82 -2.14 -1.60
C SER A 173 2.02 -2.86 -0.53
N ALA A 174 0.87 -3.45 -0.88
CA ALA A 174 0.05 -4.22 0.06
C ALA A 174 0.84 -5.38 0.69
N ALA A 175 1.79 -5.96 -0.04
CA ALA A 175 2.67 -7.00 0.47
C ALA A 175 3.61 -6.51 1.58
N HIS A 176 3.94 -5.22 1.60
CA HIS A 176 4.70 -4.60 2.68
C HIS A 176 3.81 -4.35 3.90
N TYR A 177 2.61 -3.78 3.69
CA TYR A 177 1.69 -3.41 4.77
C TYR A 177 1.06 -4.59 5.49
N LEU A 178 0.82 -5.67 4.78
CA LEU A 178 0.20 -6.89 5.30
C LEU A 178 1.22 -8.01 5.51
N ALA A 179 2.52 -7.69 5.52
CA ALA A 179 3.57 -8.64 5.80
C ALA A 179 3.35 -9.30 7.18
N GLY A 180 3.41 -10.62 7.22
CA GLY A 180 3.22 -11.39 8.46
C GLY A 180 1.77 -11.50 8.94
N MET A 181 0.78 -11.01 8.17
CA MET A 181 -0.63 -11.23 8.49
C MET A 181 -0.94 -12.74 8.54
N PRO A 182 -1.54 -13.25 9.64
CA PRO A 182 -1.87 -14.68 9.75
C PRO A 182 -2.76 -15.16 8.60
N GLY A 183 -2.48 -16.35 8.08
CA GLY A 183 -3.25 -16.95 6.99
C GLY A 183 -3.01 -16.34 5.61
N VAL A 184 -2.21 -15.28 5.47
CA VAL A 184 -1.94 -14.62 4.18
C VAL A 184 -0.51 -14.86 3.71
N LYS A 185 -0.36 -15.25 2.45
CA LYS A 185 0.94 -15.50 1.81
C LYS A 185 1.10 -14.71 0.52
N PHE A 186 2.06 -13.80 0.48
CA PHE A 186 2.40 -13.04 -0.71
C PHE A 186 3.39 -13.79 -1.61
N ARG A 187 3.15 -13.79 -2.92
CA ARG A 187 3.98 -14.39 -3.96
C ARG A 187 4.22 -13.37 -5.06
N ARG A 188 5.48 -12.95 -5.23
CA ARG A 188 5.84 -12.09 -6.35
C ARG A 188 5.78 -12.90 -7.66
N VAL A 189 5.13 -12.34 -8.68
CA VAL A 189 5.17 -12.86 -10.04
C VAL A 189 6.20 -12.07 -10.85
N ASN A 190 6.87 -12.76 -11.78
CA ASN A 190 7.88 -12.22 -12.69
C ASN A 190 7.33 -12.25 -14.11
#